data_AF-A0A9D2G2P0-F1
#
_entry.id   AF-A0A9D2G2P0-F1
#
_cell.length_a   1.000
_cell.length_b   1.000
_cell.length_c   1.000
_cell.angle_alpha   90.00
_cell.angle_beta   90.00
_cell.angle_gamma   90.00
#
_symmetry.space_group_name_H-M   'P 1'
#
loop_
_entity.id
_entity.type
_entity.pdbx_description
1 polymer ?
#
loop_
_entity_poly.entity_id
_entity_poly.type
_entity_poly.pdbx_seq_one_letter_code
_entity_poly.pdbx_strand_id
1 'polypeptide(L)'
;MSVELYPDHKAILHFQDSLKVYEIDFLDYLTEFLLHDEYAKRQFEIYVKPTLGHSAFDFIVLEPNQAIYSFQTPENLEQFQINQETFDYFMNQRLYTLSPAFQRRIQQTIFEKQQEKKEIVIKQLFYVYEESLLEEIYEEGFEDAILITSKDFKEDFSTLNDVFSVPQNSSVQLTDVETEEIKERLNPNTNIEHYISKSLPRDYQDYAKSKSQARQKFKGPHGSGKTLLLTKRVINCANRLKENGRILVISGNISKVNDLKNLITAEDGRSLQELGIDISSFQELAPANRKYQALFIDDAQYLKTAWIDYLLEHYLIEMTEENDYEYIVMADEAQLPVVPKIFGPYHTLKHDLRRINKMLKDSREIFLSILNR
;
A
#
# COMPACT_ATOMS: atom_id res chain seq x y z
N MET A 1 13.94 -20.26 6.59
CA MET A 1 14.78 -19.08 6.33
C MET A 1 14.06 -18.30 5.25
N SER A 2 13.49 -17.15 5.59
CA SER A 2 12.81 -16.31 4.62
C SER A 2 12.87 -14.87 5.10
N VAL A 3 13.91 -14.17 4.66
CA VAL A 3 13.84 -12.72 4.50
C VAL A 3 13.16 -12.51 3.16
N GLU A 4 11.99 -11.88 3.17
CA GLU A 4 11.20 -11.60 1.97
C GLU A 4 11.16 -10.11 1.72
N LEU A 5 11.37 -9.70 0.47
CA LEU A 5 11.38 -8.30 0.05
C LEU A 5 10.08 -7.94 -0.66
N TYR A 6 9.52 -6.81 -0.27
CA TYR A 6 8.24 -6.32 -0.75
C TYR A 6 8.36 -4.87 -1.22
N PRO A 7 8.27 -4.60 -2.54
CA PRO A 7 8.20 -5.59 -3.62
C PRO A 7 9.56 -6.25 -3.85
N ASP A 8 9.61 -7.25 -4.73
CA ASP A 8 10.87 -7.96 -5.00
C ASP A 8 11.95 -7.04 -5.60
N HIS A 9 13.20 -7.50 -5.59
CA HIS A 9 14.33 -6.74 -6.15
C HIS A 9 14.10 -6.24 -7.58
N LYS A 10 13.39 -7.01 -8.41
CA LYS A 10 13.16 -6.64 -9.81
C LYS A 10 12.20 -5.44 -9.89
N ALA A 11 11.15 -5.44 -9.07
CA ALA A 11 10.20 -4.34 -9.00
C ALA A 11 10.81 -3.07 -8.39
N ILE A 12 11.69 -3.19 -7.39
CA ILE A 12 12.40 -2.05 -6.78
C ILE A 12 13.19 -1.25 -7.84
N LEU A 13 13.84 -1.94 -8.79
CA LEU A 13 14.59 -1.31 -9.88
C LEU A 13 13.73 -0.45 -10.83
N HIS A 14 12.41 -0.63 -10.81
CA HIS A 14 11.46 0.08 -11.67
C HIS A 14 10.66 1.16 -10.93
N PHE A 15 11.03 1.50 -9.70
CA PHE A 15 10.37 2.59 -8.97
C PHE A 15 10.54 3.92 -9.71
N GLN A 16 9.45 4.67 -9.80
CA GLN A 16 9.45 6.02 -10.37
C GLN A 16 10.41 6.94 -9.59
N ASP A 17 10.39 6.82 -8.26
CA ASP A 17 11.42 7.37 -7.37
C ASP A 17 12.36 6.23 -6.98
N SER A 18 13.47 6.11 -7.72
CA SER A 18 14.47 5.07 -7.50
C SER A 18 15.11 5.22 -6.11
N LEU A 19 15.47 4.09 -5.49
CA LEU A 19 16.30 4.13 -4.28
C LEU A 19 17.65 4.78 -4.59
N LYS A 20 18.13 5.59 -3.66
CA LYS A 20 19.47 6.18 -3.68
C LYS A 20 20.51 5.10 -3.40
N VAL A 21 21.76 5.37 -3.78
CA VAL A 21 22.86 4.40 -3.63
C VAL A 21 23.01 3.94 -2.17
N TYR A 22 22.97 4.86 -1.22
CA TYR A 22 23.08 4.53 0.21
C TYR A 22 21.85 3.78 0.75
N GLU A 23 20.66 3.97 0.17
CA GLU A 23 19.44 3.23 0.53
C GLU A 23 19.54 1.78 0.03
N ILE A 24 20.16 1.56 -1.13
CA ILE A 24 20.46 0.22 -1.66
C ILE A 24 21.50 -0.47 -0.77
N ASP A 25 22.60 0.23 -0.46
CA ASP A 25 23.64 -0.30 0.42
C ASP A 25 23.06 -0.68 1.80
N PHE A 26 22.21 0.17 2.37
CA PHE A 26 21.50 -0.11 3.61
C PHE A 26 20.62 -1.36 3.51
N LEU A 27 19.84 -1.50 2.44
CA LEU A 27 18.97 -2.66 2.21
C LEU A 27 19.77 -3.96 2.13
N ASP A 28 20.93 -3.93 1.45
CA ASP A 28 21.83 -5.06 1.33
C ASP A 28 22.42 -5.43 2.70
N TYR A 29 22.93 -4.45 3.46
CA TYR A 29 23.45 -4.68 4.82
C TYR A 29 22.39 -5.26 5.76
N LEU A 30 21.17 -4.73 5.73
CA LEU A 30 20.05 -5.19 6.54
C LEU A 30 19.65 -6.62 6.18
N THR A 31 19.59 -6.93 4.88
CA THR A 31 19.23 -8.27 4.40
C THR A 31 20.30 -9.28 4.81
N GLU A 32 21.58 -8.96 4.65
CA GLU A 32 22.69 -9.81 5.07
C GLU A 32 22.65 -10.07 6.58
N PHE A 33 22.49 -9.01 7.39
CA PHE A 33 22.39 -9.11 8.84
C PHE A 33 21.26 -10.04 9.30
N LEU A 34 20.06 -9.90 8.74
CA LEU A 34 18.90 -10.74 9.10
C LEU A 34 19.04 -12.21 8.66
N LEU A 35 20.04 -12.55 7.84
CA LEU A 35 20.37 -13.92 7.44
C LEU A 35 21.39 -14.60 8.37
N HIS A 36 21.94 -13.90 9.37
CA HIS A 36 22.85 -14.48 10.36
C HIS A 36 22.22 -15.67 11.11
N ASP A 37 23.07 -16.62 11.55
CA ASP A 37 22.64 -17.87 12.20
C ASP A 37 21.75 -17.68 13.43
N GLU A 38 21.95 -16.59 14.17
CA GLU A 38 21.13 -16.21 15.32
C GLU A 38 19.67 -15.90 14.97
N TYR A 39 19.43 -15.51 13.72
CA TYR A 39 18.12 -15.19 13.16
C TYR A 39 17.55 -16.29 12.25
N ALA A 40 18.28 -17.39 12.04
CA ALA A 40 17.94 -18.41 11.04
C ALA A 40 16.55 -19.07 11.20
N LYS A 41 15.99 -19.05 12.43
CA LYS A 41 14.65 -19.58 12.75
C LYS A 41 13.53 -18.54 12.70
N ARG A 42 13.86 -17.27 12.51
CA ARG A 42 12.92 -16.15 12.45
C ARG A 42 12.52 -15.88 10.99
N GLN A 43 11.43 -15.13 10.82
CA GLN A 43 10.92 -14.74 9.51
C GLN A 43 10.84 -13.22 9.48
N PHE A 44 11.30 -12.61 8.40
CA PHE A 44 11.29 -11.17 8.24
C PHE A 44 10.73 -10.80 6.88
N GLU A 45 9.88 -9.78 6.87
CA GLU A 45 9.34 -9.19 5.66
C GLU A 45 9.80 -7.74 5.60
N ILE A 46 10.62 -7.39 4.60
CA ILE A 46 11.16 -6.05 4.40
C ILE A 46 10.32 -5.35 3.34
N TYR A 47 9.61 -4.31 3.77
CA TYR A 47 8.81 -3.45 2.93
C TYR A 47 9.62 -2.22 2.55
N VAL A 48 9.82 -2.01 1.25
CA VAL A 48 10.62 -0.91 0.67
C VAL A 48 9.69 0.19 0.19
N LYS A 49 9.93 1.43 0.63
CA LYS A 49 9.08 2.61 0.42
C LYS A 49 7.58 2.32 0.70
N PRO A 50 7.21 1.67 1.82
CA PRO A 50 5.82 1.31 2.05
C PRO A 50 4.96 2.56 2.22
N THR A 51 3.79 2.53 1.60
CA THR A 51 2.78 3.57 1.76
C THR A 51 1.77 3.14 2.82
N LEU A 52 1.79 3.82 3.97
CA LEU A 52 0.77 3.61 5.01
C LEU A 52 -0.03 4.90 5.20
N GLY A 53 -1.09 5.05 4.40
CA GLY A 53 -1.90 6.27 4.35
C GLY A 53 -1.20 7.41 3.60
N HIS A 54 -0.88 8.52 4.28
CA HIS A 54 -0.17 9.69 3.70
C HIS A 54 1.29 9.79 4.15
N SER A 55 1.76 8.87 5.01
CA SER A 55 3.13 8.85 5.50
C SER A 55 3.97 7.93 4.61
N ALA A 56 5.05 8.47 4.07
CA ALA A 56 6.06 7.71 3.36
C ALA A 56 7.14 7.28 4.36
N PHE A 57 7.39 5.99 4.47
CA PHE A 57 8.53 5.45 5.19
C PHE A 57 9.55 4.96 4.17
N ASP A 58 10.84 4.98 4.51
CA ASP A 58 11.86 4.45 3.62
C ASP A 58 11.85 2.92 3.65
N PHE A 59 11.86 2.33 4.85
CA PHE A 59 11.74 0.88 5.01
C PHE A 59 10.94 0.51 6.26
N ILE A 60 10.20 -0.59 6.17
CA ILE A 60 9.57 -1.24 7.34
C ILE A 60 9.92 -2.72 7.31
N VAL A 61 10.46 -3.24 8.40
CA VAL A 61 10.63 -4.68 8.61
C VAL A 61 9.53 -5.17 9.53
N LEU A 62 8.74 -6.13 9.07
CA LEU A 62 7.78 -6.84 9.88
C LEU A 62 8.36 -8.21 10.25
N GLU A 63 8.40 -8.48 11.54
CA GLU A 63 8.62 -9.82 12.07
C GLU A 63 7.28 -10.40 12.51
N PRO A 64 6.71 -11.37 11.75
CA PRO A 64 5.41 -11.93 12.04
C PRO A 64 5.29 -12.41 13.48
N ASN A 65 4.19 -12.03 14.13
CA ASN A 65 3.85 -12.41 15.49
C ASN A 65 4.86 -11.95 16.54
N GLN A 66 5.64 -10.92 16.21
CA GLN A 66 6.71 -10.48 17.08
C GLN A 66 6.78 -8.95 17.16
N ALA A 67 7.27 -8.27 16.12
CA ALA A 67 7.53 -6.83 16.16
C ALA A 67 7.55 -6.17 14.76
N ILE A 68 7.55 -4.83 14.74
CA ILE A 68 7.74 -3.97 13.56
C ILE A 68 8.95 -3.08 13.81
N TYR A 69 9.74 -2.88 12.77
CA TYR A 69 10.88 -1.98 12.76
C TYR A 69 10.72 -0.99 11.61
N SER A 70 10.73 0.31 11.88
CA SER A 70 10.73 1.36 10.88
C SER A 70 12.14 1.91 10.74
N PHE A 71 12.65 1.95 9.51
CA PHE A 71 13.94 2.54 9.20
C PHE A 71 13.73 3.74 8.29
N GLN A 72 14.36 4.85 8.65
CA GLN A 72 14.36 6.10 7.90
C GLN A 72 15.78 6.52 7.57
N THR A 73 15.97 7.14 6.40
CA THR A 73 17.29 7.47 5.84
C THR A 73 17.41 8.97 5.59
N PRO A 74 17.52 9.80 6.65
CA PRO A 74 17.57 11.25 6.52
C PRO A 74 18.88 11.72 5.89
N GLU A 75 18.80 12.76 5.06
CA GLU A 75 19.95 13.41 4.40
C GLU A 75 20.39 14.69 5.09
N ASN A 76 19.53 15.24 5.94
CA ASN A 76 19.80 16.45 6.70
C ASN A 76 18.94 16.49 7.96
N LEU A 77 19.25 17.43 8.84
CA LEU A 77 18.58 17.61 10.12
C LEU A 77 17.08 17.91 9.98
N GLU A 78 16.68 18.68 8.96
CA GLU A 78 15.28 18.99 8.70
C GLU A 78 14.49 17.72 8.36
N GLN A 79 15.02 16.88 7.48
CA GLN A 79 14.41 15.59 7.14
C GLN A 79 14.36 14.65 8.34
N PHE A 80 15.39 14.63 9.19
CA PHE A 80 15.40 13.87 10.43
C PHE A 80 14.25 14.27 11.35
N GLN A 81 14.05 15.58 11.59
CA GLN A 81 12.94 16.10 12.40
C GLN A 81 11.57 15.76 11.79
N ILE A 82 11.38 15.99 10.49
CA ILE A 82 10.13 15.65 9.78
C ILE A 82 9.80 14.16 9.92
N ASN A 83 10.82 13.31 9.83
CA ASN A 83 10.67 11.86 9.91
C ASN A 83 10.29 11.39 11.33
N GLN A 84 10.85 12.02 12.37
CA GLN A 84 10.39 11.83 13.76
C GLN A 84 8.93 12.23 13.93
N GLU A 85 8.55 13.44 13.49
CA GLU A 85 7.16 13.91 13.56
C GLU A 85 6.19 12.99 12.79
N THR A 86 6.63 12.49 11.64
CA THR A 86 5.84 11.58 10.80
C THR A 86 5.59 10.24 11.50
N PHE A 87 6.61 9.71 12.17
CA PHE A 87 6.48 8.50 12.96
C PHE A 87 5.57 8.71 14.17
N ASP A 88 5.73 9.81 14.90
CA ASP A 88 4.83 10.17 16.00
C ASP A 88 3.39 10.31 15.51
N TYR A 89 3.16 10.96 14.37
CA TYR A 89 1.84 11.05 13.75
C TYR A 89 1.29 9.66 13.37
N PHE A 90 2.11 8.79 12.78
CA PHE A 90 1.72 7.42 12.48
C PHE A 90 1.27 6.66 13.73
N MET A 91 2.06 6.73 14.80
CA MET A 91 1.75 6.12 16.09
C MET A 91 0.46 6.70 16.69
N ASN A 92 0.28 8.02 16.63
CA ASN A 92 -0.81 8.72 17.29
C ASN A 92 -2.12 8.76 16.50
N GLN A 93 -2.11 8.61 15.18
CA GLN A 93 -3.30 8.85 14.35
C GLN A 93 -3.61 7.69 13.42
N ARG A 94 -2.62 6.92 12.99
CA ARG A 94 -2.82 5.84 12.01
C ARG A 94 -3.05 4.49 12.66
N LEU A 95 -2.40 4.22 13.79
CA LEU A 95 -2.73 3.03 14.61
C LEU A 95 -4.17 3.07 15.15
N TYR A 96 -4.79 4.26 15.26
CA TYR A 96 -6.21 4.42 15.61
C TYR A 96 -7.18 3.88 14.55
N THR A 97 -6.69 3.61 13.33
CA THR A 97 -7.48 3.03 12.24
C THR A 97 -7.34 1.50 12.14
N LEU A 98 -6.49 0.89 12.98
CA LEU A 98 -6.41 -0.56 13.17
C LEU A 98 -7.54 -1.05 14.08
N SER A 99 -7.75 -2.37 14.18
CA SER A 99 -8.92 -2.88 14.89
C SER A 99 -8.99 -2.36 16.33
N PRO A 100 -10.21 -2.09 16.87
CA PRO A 100 -10.37 -1.65 18.25
C PRO A 100 -9.80 -2.63 19.29
N ALA A 101 -9.55 -3.89 18.91
CA ALA A 101 -8.90 -4.88 19.75
C ALA A 101 -7.39 -4.64 19.81
N PHE A 102 -6.73 -4.47 18.66
CA PHE A 102 -5.31 -4.11 18.61
C PHE A 102 -5.05 -2.77 19.28
N GLN A 103 -5.89 -1.77 18.97
CA GLN A 103 -5.81 -0.45 19.57
C GLN A 103 -5.96 -0.51 21.09
N ARG A 104 -6.92 -1.28 21.62
CA ARG A 104 -7.08 -1.45 23.07
C ARG A 104 -5.90 -2.18 23.69
N ARG A 105 -5.31 -3.18 23.02
CA ARG A 105 -4.15 -3.88 23.55
C ARG A 105 -2.91 -3.01 23.52
N ILE A 106 -2.67 -2.29 22.43
CA ILE A 106 -1.62 -1.26 22.34
C ILE A 106 -1.86 -0.20 23.41
N GLN A 107 -3.06 0.36 23.53
CA GLN A 107 -3.39 1.37 24.53
C GLN A 107 -3.30 0.86 25.97
N GLN A 108 -3.72 -0.37 26.26
CA GLN A 108 -3.53 -1.00 27.58
C GLN A 108 -2.03 -1.25 27.85
N THR A 109 -1.28 -1.69 26.84
CA THR A 109 0.17 -1.84 26.92
C THR A 109 0.86 -0.49 27.19
N ILE A 110 0.36 0.59 26.56
CA ILE A 110 0.79 1.99 26.73
C ILE A 110 0.39 2.53 28.12
N PHE A 111 -0.80 2.22 28.62
CA PHE A 111 -1.35 2.79 29.86
C PHE A 111 -0.85 2.07 31.11
N GLU A 112 -0.50 0.79 31.02
CA GLU A 112 -0.10 -0.03 32.19
C GLU A 112 1.39 0.04 32.54
N LYS A 113 2.28 0.55 31.67
CA LYS A 113 3.65 0.93 32.08
C LYS A 113 4.11 2.18 31.36
N GLN A 114 4.50 3.18 32.16
CA GLN A 114 5.19 4.39 31.75
C GLN A 114 6.25 4.09 30.67
N GLN A 115 6.17 4.79 29.54
CA GLN A 115 7.08 4.91 28.37
C GLN A 115 7.95 3.69 27.91
N GLU A 116 8.61 2.93 28.77
CA GLU A 116 9.53 1.80 28.47
C GLU A 116 8.90 0.65 27.65
N LYS A 117 7.57 0.51 27.63
CA LYS A 117 6.89 -0.57 26.86
C LYS A 117 6.64 -0.23 25.39
N LYS A 118 6.66 1.05 25.01
CA LYS A 118 6.35 1.52 23.64
C LYS A 118 7.34 0.98 22.61
N GLU A 119 8.60 0.90 23.02
CA GLU A 119 9.75 0.50 22.19
C GLU A 119 9.81 -1.01 21.90
N ILE A 120 9.00 -1.85 22.56
CA ILE A 120 9.21 -3.30 22.47
C ILE A 120 8.61 -3.88 21.18
N VAL A 121 7.48 -3.34 20.70
CA VAL A 121 6.73 -3.88 19.55
C VAL A 121 6.96 -3.12 18.27
N ILE A 122 7.13 -1.80 18.36
CA ILE A 122 7.38 -0.92 17.21
C ILE A 122 8.64 -0.13 17.52
N LYS A 123 9.71 -0.38 16.76
CA LYS A 123 11.02 0.27 16.91
C LYS A 123 11.25 1.21 15.74
N GLN A 124 11.70 2.43 16.02
CA GLN A 124 12.13 3.38 15.00
C GLN A 124 13.64 3.50 15.02
N LEU A 125 14.23 3.45 13.83
CA LEU A 125 15.66 3.56 13.61
C LEU A 125 15.95 4.55 12.49
N PHE A 126 17.04 5.29 12.63
CA PHE A 126 17.54 6.20 11.63
C PHE A 126 18.89 5.72 11.12
N TYR A 127 18.96 5.38 9.83
CA TYR A 127 20.22 5.07 9.18
C TYR A 127 20.87 6.35 8.70
N VAL A 128 21.98 6.70 9.33
CA VAL A 128 22.77 7.90 9.04
C VAL A 128 23.98 7.49 8.22
N TYR A 129 23.97 7.87 6.95
CA TYR A 129 25.07 7.57 6.03
C TYR A 129 26.23 8.56 6.15
N GLU A 130 25.93 9.85 6.37
CA GLU A 130 26.94 10.91 6.45
C GLU A 130 27.39 11.17 7.90
N GLU A 131 28.69 11.08 8.16
CA GLU A 131 29.25 11.34 9.51
C GLU A 131 28.98 12.79 9.97
N SER A 132 28.94 13.77 9.06
CA SER A 132 28.61 15.16 9.40
C SER A 132 27.18 15.32 9.95
N LEU A 133 26.21 14.62 9.36
CA LEU A 133 24.84 14.65 9.87
C LEU A 133 24.75 13.99 11.24
N LEU A 134 25.52 12.93 11.48
CA LEU A 134 25.58 12.28 12.79
C LEU A 134 26.07 13.26 13.87
N GLU A 135 27.11 14.05 13.57
CA GLU A 135 27.60 15.11 14.46
C GLU A 135 26.53 16.17 14.72
N GLU A 136 25.84 16.66 13.68
CA GLU A 136 24.75 17.63 13.81
C GLU A 136 23.60 17.13 14.71
N ILE A 137 23.19 15.86 14.55
CA ILE A 137 22.14 15.24 15.37
C ILE A 137 22.55 15.18 16.85
N TYR A 138 23.82 14.87 17.13
CA TYR A 138 24.33 14.86 18.50
C TYR A 138 24.39 16.25 19.12
N GLU A 139 24.79 17.28 18.35
CA GLU A 139 24.83 18.67 18.84
C GLU A 139 23.45 19.22 19.19
N GLU A 140 22.41 18.80 18.46
CA GLU A 140 21.02 19.23 18.68
C GLU A 140 20.31 18.46 19.80
N GLY A 141 20.92 17.42 20.37
CA GLY A 141 20.44 16.75 21.57
C GLY A 141 19.31 15.74 21.36
N PHE A 142 19.28 15.06 20.21
CA PHE A 142 18.31 13.98 19.92
C PHE A 142 18.67 12.64 20.58
N GLU A 143 18.92 12.65 21.90
CA GLU A 143 19.47 11.50 22.65
C GLU A 143 18.57 10.26 22.65
N ASP A 144 17.26 10.43 22.42
CA ASP A 144 16.28 9.32 22.43
C ASP A 144 16.19 8.57 21.10
N ALA A 145 16.84 9.04 20.03
CA ALA A 145 16.77 8.41 18.71
C ALA A 145 17.77 7.24 18.57
N ILE A 146 17.30 6.12 18.03
CA ILE A 146 18.18 4.99 17.70
C ILE A 146 18.84 5.27 16.35
N LEU A 147 20.11 5.68 16.38
CA LEU A 147 20.92 5.96 15.20
C LEU A 147 21.74 4.72 14.85
N ILE A 148 21.76 4.35 13.57
CA ILE A 148 22.60 3.27 13.03
C ILE A 148 23.37 3.76 11.82
N THR A 149 24.55 3.20 11.60
CA THR A 149 25.46 3.53 10.51
C THR A 149 25.93 2.25 9.82
N SER A 150 26.75 2.38 8.77
CA SER A 150 27.36 1.20 8.15
C SER A 150 28.30 0.42 9.09
N LYS A 151 28.83 1.04 10.17
CA LYS A 151 29.70 0.36 11.15
C LYS A 151 28.91 -0.65 11.97
N ASP A 152 27.64 -0.37 12.27
CA ASP A 152 26.75 -1.27 13.00
C ASP A 152 26.47 -2.59 12.25
N PHE A 153 26.67 -2.60 10.92
CA PHE A 153 26.52 -3.79 10.08
C PHE A 153 27.84 -4.48 9.72
N LYS A 154 28.99 -3.83 9.93
CA LYS A 154 30.29 -4.33 9.44
C LYS A 154 31.27 -4.65 10.55
N GLU A 155 31.19 -3.93 11.66
CA GLU A 155 32.20 -3.96 12.71
C GLU A 155 31.62 -4.39 14.06
N ASP A 156 30.48 -3.80 14.46
CA ASP A 156 29.85 -4.07 15.75
C ASP A 156 28.33 -4.19 15.65
N PHE A 157 27.82 -5.41 15.85
CA PHE A 157 26.39 -5.70 15.78
C PHE A 157 25.63 -5.39 17.08
N SER A 158 26.27 -4.89 18.13
CA SER A 158 25.63 -4.75 19.46
C SER A 158 24.33 -3.95 19.41
N THR A 159 24.34 -2.79 18.74
CA THR A 159 23.17 -1.91 18.60
C THR A 159 22.02 -2.63 17.91
N LEU A 160 22.30 -3.31 16.79
CA LEU A 160 21.31 -4.06 16.04
C LEU A 160 20.80 -5.28 16.83
N ASN A 161 21.69 -6.00 17.51
CA ASN A 161 21.31 -7.16 18.33
C ASN A 161 20.37 -6.75 19.47
N ASP A 162 20.63 -5.63 20.12
CA ASP A 162 19.77 -5.08 21.17
C ASP A 162 18.40 -4.66 20.58
N VAL A 163 18.40 -4.02 19.41
CA VAL A 163 17.18 -3.66 18.68
C VAL A 163 16.39 -4.91 18.27
N PHE A 164 17.02 -5.94 17.76
CA PHE A 164 16.32 -7.17 17.31
C PHE A 164 16.09 -8.17 18.44
N SER A 165 16.51 -7.86 19.67
CA SER A 165 16.14 -8.60 20.86
C SER A 165 14.65 -8.36 21.17
N VAL A 166 13.89 -9.45 21.28
CA VAL A 166 12.47 -9.39 21.63
C VAL A 166 12.24 -10.22 22.89
N PRO A 167 11.61 -9.65 23.94
CA PRO A 167 11.30 -10.40 25.15
C PRO A 167 10.42 -11.60 24.83
N GLN A 168 10.72 -12.78 25.40
CA GLN A 168 9.94 -14.02 25.18
C GLN A 168 8.54 -14.03 25.85
N ASN A 169 7.95 -12.87 26.09
CA ASN A 169 6.63 -12.74 26.69
C ASN A 169 5.56 -12.50 25.62
N SER A 170 4.68 -13.49 25.43
CA SER A 170 3.59 -13.45 24.44
C SER A 170 2.62 -12.28 24.63
N SER A 171 2.53 -11.68 25.83
CA SER A 171 1.67 -10.52 26.06
C SER A 171 2.15 -9.24 25.39
N VAL A 172 3.41 -9.21 24.94
CA VAL A 172 4.07 -8.01 24.38
C VAL A 172 4.35 -8.19 22.88
N GLN A 173 4.12 -9.36 22.31
CA GLN A 173 4.35 -9.62 20.88
C GLN A 173 3.12 -9.28 20.03
N LEU A 174 3.31 -9.16 18.72
CA LEU A 174 2.19 -9.16 17.77
C LEU A 174 1.48 -10.53 17.79
N THR A 175 0.18 -10.52 17.57
CA THR A 175 -0.59 -11.75 17.32
C THR A 175 -0.76 -11.96 15.82
N ASP A 176 -1.13 -13.18 15.42
CA ASP A 176 -1.45 -13.51 14.02
C ASP A 176 -2.43 -12.52 13.39
N VAL A 177 -3.46 -12.13 14.14
CA VAL A 177 -4.49 -11.20 13.64
C VAL A 177 -3.89 -9.83 13.32
N GLU A 178 -2.98 -9.35 14.15
CA GLU A 178 -2.42 -8.00 14.00
C GLU A 178 -1.34 -7.98 12.95
N THR A 179 -0.50 -9.03 12.92
CA THR A 179 0.43 -9.30 11.83
C THR A 179 -0.29 -9.16 10.49
N GLU A 180 -1.42 -9.86 10.30
CA GLU A 180 -2.16 -9.79 9.04
C GLU A 180 -2.80 -8.40 8.82
N GLU A 181 -3.37 -7.76 9.85
CA GLU A 181 -3.92 -6.38 9.74
C GLU A 181 -2.87 -5.33 9.35
N ILE A 182 -1.62 -5.52 9.79
CA ILE A 182 -0.47 -4.66 9.49
C ILE A 182 -0.01 -4.92 8.05
N LYS A 183 0.13 -6.19 7.64
CA LYS A 183 0.44 -6.56 6.24
C LYS A 183 -0.56 -5.96 5.26
N GLU A 184 -1.85 -6.03 5.57
CA GLU A 184 -2.93 -5.43 4.76
C GLU A 184 -2.77 -3.91 4.55
N ARG A 185 -2.08 -3.21 5.45
CA ARG A 185 -1.89 -1.75 5.40
C ARG A 185 -0.54 -1.32 4.87
N LEU A 186 0.54 -2.06 5.19
CA LEU A 186 1.89 -1.76 4.70
C LEU A 186 2.01 -1.98 3.20
N ASN A 187 1.26 -2.94 2.69
CA ASN A 187 1.31 -3.27 1.29
C ASN A 187 -0.07 -3.74 0.81
N PRO A 188 -0.99 -2.79 0.56
CA PRO A 188 -2.29 -3.13 -0.01
C PRO A 188 -2.16 -3.87 -1.35
N ASN A 189 -0.99 -3.78 -2.00
CA ASN A 189 -0.69 -4.31 -3.32
C ASN A 189 0.16 -5.61 -3.34
N THR A 190 0.85 -6.06 -2.29
CA THR A 190 1.46 -7.43 -2.32
C THR A 190 0.49 -8.51 -1.84
N ASN A 191 -0.58 -8.10 -1.17
CA ASN A 191 -1.79 -8.91 -1.09
C ASN A 191 -2.44 -9.13 -2.47
N ILE A 192 -1.91 -8.60 -3.58
CA ILE A 192 -2.37 -8.95 -4.93
C ILE A 192 -2.30 -10.46 -5.17
N GLU A 193 -1.32 -11.22 -4.66
CA GLU A 193 -1.38 -12.69 -4.78
C GLU A 193 -2.56 -13.31 -3.99
N HIS A 194 -3.03 -12.64 -2.94
CA HIS A 194 -4.22 -12.99 -2.17
C HIS A 194 -5.53 -12.37 -2.71
N TYR A 195 -5.47 -11.31 -3.51
CA TYR A 195 -6.61 -10.63 -4.17
C TYR A 195 -6.88 -11.19 -5.57
N ILE A 196 -5.85 -11.62 -6.28
CA ILE A 196 -5.94 -12.43 -7.48
C ILE A 196 -6.26 -13.86 -7.03
N SER A 197 -7.53 -14.09 -6.68
CA SER A 197 -8.06 -15.38 -7.08
C SER A 197 -7.88 -15.45 -8.60
N LYS A 198 -7.15 -16.47 -9.09
CA LYS A 198 -6.96 -16.74 -10.53
C LYS A 198 -8.29 -16.82 -11.31
N SER A 199 -9.43 -16.80 -10.62
CA SER A 199 -10.75 -16.63 -11.18
C SER A 199 -11.61 -15.69 -10.31
N LEU A 200 -11.77 -14.43 -10.76
CA LEU A 200 -12.90 -13.61 -10.35
C LEU A 200 -14.21 -14.40 -10.55
N PRO A 201 -15.24 -14.20 -9.71
CA PRO A 201 -16.58 -14.73 -9.98
C PRO A 201 -17.01 -14.40 -11.41
N ARG A 202 -17.77 -15.29 -12.07
CA ARG A 202 -18.14 -15.13 -13.50
C ARG A 202 -18.71 -13.73 -13.80
N ASP A 203 -19.59 -13.24 -12.93
CA ASP A 203 -20.20 -11.92 -13.07
C ASP A 203 -19.15 -10.79 -13.05
N TYR A 204 -18.10 -10.93 -12.24
CA TYR A 204 -16.99 -9.98 -12.18
C TYR A 204 -16.09 -10.05 -13.41
N GLN A 205 -15.89 -11.24 -13.99
CA GLN A 205 -15.16 -11.37 -15.25
C GLN A 205 -15.88 -10.64 -16.38
N ASP A 206 -17.22 -10.75 -16.43
CA ASP A 206 -18.03 -10.01 -17.39
C ASP A 206 -18.04 -8.51 -17.14
N TYR A 207 -18.06 -8.08 -15.87
CA TYR A 207 -17.91 -6.68 -15.50
C TYR A 207 -16.51 -6.13 -15.74
N ALA A 208 -15.47 -6.96 -15.75
CA ALA A 208 -14.10 -6.53 -16.01
C ALA A 208 -13.81 -6.33 -17.51
N LYS A 209 -14.65 -6.83 -18.42
CA LYS A 209 -14.46 -6.66 -19.88
C LYS A 209 -14.66 -5.21 -20.29
N SER A 210 -13.63 -4.57 -20.81
CA SER A 210 -13.74 -3.24 -21.43
C SER A 210 -14.63 -3.27 -22.68
N LYS A 211 -15.47 -2.25 -22.83
CA LYS A 211 -16.43 -2.13 -23.93
C LYS A 211 -16.51 -0.70 -24.42
N SER A 212 -16.50 -0.52 -25.73
CA SER A 212 -16.77 0.77 -26.35
C SER A 212 -18.17 1.28 -25.96
N GLN A 213 -18.26 2.58 -25.74
CA GLN A 213 -19.47 3.34 -25.38
C GLN A 213 -20.11 2.94 -24.05
N ALA A 214 -19.39 2.15 -23.23
CA ALA A 214 -19.88 1.70 -21.95
C ALA A 214 -20.03 2.86 -20.96
N ARG A 215 -21.17 2.86 -20.27
CA ARG A 215 -21.53 3.81 -19.20
C ARG A 215 -22.07 3.01 -18.04
N GLN A 216 -21.19 2.60 -17.13
CA GLN A 216 -21.58 1.72 -16.03
C GLN A 216 -21.21 2.33 -14.69
N LYS A 217 -22.07 2.08 -13.70
CA LYS A 217 -21.78 2.41 -12.31
C LYS A 217 -21.94 1.16 -11.46
N PHE A 218 -20.99 0.94 -10.58
CA PHE A 218 -20.92 -0.21 -9.70
C PHE A 218 -20.92 0.25 -8.26
N LYS A 219 -21.60 -0.51 -7.41
CA LYS A 219 -21.60 -0.30 -5.97
C LYS A 219 -21.36 -1.59 -5.24
N GLY A 220 -20.82 -1.51 -4.05
CA GLY A 220 -20.73 -2.65 -3.15
C GLY A 220 -20.18 -2.23 -1.78
N PRO A 221 -20.32 -3.09 -0.77
CA PRO A 221 -19.77 -2.84 0.56
C PRO A 221 -18.24 -2.83 0.53
N HIS A 222 -17.62 -2.39 1.62
CA HIS A 222 -16.18 -2.54 1.83
C HIS A 222 -15.76 -4.02 1.66
N GLY A 223 -14.62 -4.29 1.01
CA GLY A 223 -14.16 -5.66 0.74
C GLY A 223 -14.80 -6.37 -0.46
N SER A 224 -15.76 -5.75 -1.16
CA SER A 224 -16.38 -6.33 -2.37
C SER A 224 -15.49 -6.36 -3.62
N GLY A 225 -14.22 -5.92 -3.53
CA GLY A 225 -13.27 -5.90 -4.64
C GLY A 225 -13.58 -4.92 -5.77
N LYS A 226 -14.20 -3.78 -5.45
CA LYS A 226 -14.41 -2.64 -6.38
C LYS A 226 -13.11 -2.22 -7.08
N THR A 227 -12.07 -1.97 -6.29
CA THR A 227 -10.75 -1.53 -6.77
C THR A 227 -10.08 -2.59 -7.67
N LEU A 228 -10.22 -3.88 -7.34
CA LEU A 228 -9.72 -4.98 -8.19
C LEU A 228 -10.47 -5.05 -9.53
N LEU A 229 -11.81 -4.94 -9.49
CA LEU A 229 -12.63 -4.89 -10.71
C LEU A 229 -12.24 -3.69 -11.58
N LEU A 230 -12.06 -2.51 -10.97
CA LEU A 230 -11.63 -1.30 -11.65
C LEU A 230 -10.28 -1.50 -12.34
N THR A 231 -9.29 -2.02 -11.60
CA THR A 231 -7.94 -2.31 -12.09
C THR A 231 -7.98 -3.20 -13.33
N LYS A 232 -8.67 -4.35 -13.25
CA LYS A 232 -8.78 -5.24 -14.41
C LYS A 232 -9.52 -4.59 -15.58
N ARG A 233 -10.56 -3.78 -15.31
CA ARG A 233 -11.29 -3.05 -16.34
C ARG A 233 -10.42 -2.01 -17.04
N VAL A 234 -9.60 -1.29 -16.29
CA VAL A 234 -8.63 -0.29 -16.80
C VAL A 234 -7.58 -0.98 -17.68
N ILE A 235 -6.99 -2.08 -17.21
CA ILE A 235 -6.01 -2.87 -17.99
C ILE A 235 -6.64 -3.40 -19.29
N ASN A 236 -7.84 -3.96 -19.20
CA ASN A 236 -8.57 -4.42 -20.39
C ASN A 236 -8.91 -3.27 -21.35
N CYS A 237 -9.13 -2.06 -20.83
CA CYS A 237 -9.35 -0.87 -21.63
C CYS A 237 -8.06 -0.44 -22.35
N ALA A 238 -6.92 -0.43 -21.65
CA ALA A 238 -5.62 -0.13 -22.24
C ALA A 238 -5.29 -1.11 -23.37
N ASN A 239 -5.52 -2.40 -23.15
CA ASN A 239 -5.34 -3.45 -24.16
C ASN A 239 -6.25 -3.28 -25.37
N ARG A 240 -7.48 -2.79 -25.17
CA ARG A 240 -8.43 -2.51 -26.25
C ARG A 240 -8.05 -1.29 -27.07
N LEU A 241 -7.67 -0.20 -26.41
CA LEU A 241 -7.36 1.09 -27.04
C LEU A 241 -5.95 1.14 -27.67
N LYS A 242 -5.02 0.30 -27.21
CA LYS A 242 -3.63 0.21 -27.69
C LYS A 242 -2.85 1.52 -27.49
N GLU A 243 -1.70 1.66 -28.15
CA GLU A 243 -0.66 2.70 -27.93
C GLU A 243 -1.15 4.16 -28.00
N ASN A 244 -2.29 4.44 -28.64
CA ASN A 244 -2.85 5.80 -28.74
C ASN A 244 -4.04 6.05 -27.81
N GLY A 245 -4.43 5.05 -27.02
CA GLY A 245 -5.45 5.15 -25.99
C GLY A 245 -4.97 6.00 -24.83
N ARG A 246 -5.80 6.95 -24.40
CA ARG A 246 -5.61 7.69 -23.16
C ARG A 246 -6.73 7.37 -22.20
N ILE A 247 -6.33 6.96 -21.01
CA ILE A 247 -7.21 6.54 -19.93
C ILE A 247 -6.92 7.41 -18.72
N LEU A 248 -7.96 8.03 -18.17
CA LEU A 248 -7.87 8.76 -16.91
C LEU A 248 -8.54 7.94 -15.80
N VAL A 249 -7.82 7.72 -14.71
CA VAL A 249 -8.35 7.14 -13.48
C VAL A 249 -8.35 8.21 -12.40
N ILE A 250 -9.53 8.55 -11.88
CA ILE A 250 -9.71 9.48 -10.77
C ILE A 250 -10.03 8.71 -9.50
N SER A 251 -9.28 8.95 -8.43
CA SER A 251 -9.69 8.52 -7.09
C SER A 251 -10.37 9.66 -6.36
N GLY A 252 -11.54 9.41 -5.78
CA GLY A 252 -12.16 10.34 -4.82
C GLY A 252 -11.36 10.50 -3.52
N ASN A 253 -10.46 9.56 -3.23
CA ASN A 253 -9.59 9.56 -2.08
C ASN A 253 -8.13 9.69 -2.51
N ILE A 254 -7.51 10.84 -2.21
CA ILE A 254 -6.12 11.15 -2.54
C ILE A 254 -5.12 10.10 -2.03
N SER A 255 -5.37 9.49 -0.86
CA SER A 255 -4.50 8.43 -0.32
C SER A 255 -4.40 7.19 -1.20
N LYS A 256 -5.39 6.93 -2.06
CA LYS A 256 -5.43 5.74 -2.92
C LYS A 256 -4.85 5.94 -4.31
N VAL A 257 -4.40 7.15 -4.64
CA VAL A 257 -3.84 7.43 -5.98
C VAL A 257 -2.60 6.58 -6.22
N ASN A 258 -1.67 6.56 -5.26
CA ASN A 258 -0.46 5.75 -5.37
C ASN A 258 -0.76 4.25 -5.27
N ASP A 259 -1.73 3.85 -4.45
CA ASP A 259 -2.20 2.46 -4.39
C ASP A 259 -2.66 1.96 -5.76
N LEU A 260 -3.49 2.75 -6.48
CA LEU A 260 -3.98 2.41 -7.81
C LEU A 260 -2.86 2.32 -8.86
N LYS A 261 -1.89 3.25 -8.82
CA LYS A 261 -0.72 3.24 -9.70
C LYS A 261 0.08 1.95 -9.55
N ASN A 262 0.38 1.60 -8.30
CA ASN A 262 1.13 0.40 -7.95
C ASN A 262 0.34 -0.86 -8.30
N LEU A 263 -0.96 -0.89 -8.02
CA LEU A 263 -1.85 -2.02 -8.31
C LEU A 263 -1.95 -2.35 -9.80
N ILE A 264 -2.15 -1.33 -10.65
CA ILE A 264 -2.23 -1.52 -12.11
C ILE A 264 -0.89 -2.00 -12.66
N THR A 265 0.22 -1.39 -12.22
CA THR A 265 1.57 -1.75 -12.67
C THR A 265 1.92 -3.18 -12.25
N ALA A 266 1.58 -3.58 -11.03
CA ALA A 266 1.81 -4.93 -10.52
C ALA A 266 0.96 -5.99 -11.23
N GLU A 267 -0.31 -5.70 -11.54
CA GLU A 267 -1.22 -6.64 -12.20
C GLU A 267 -0.88 -6.84 -13.70
N ASP A 268 -0.45 -5.79 -14.40
CA ASP A 268 -0.16 -5.86 -15.84
C ASP A 268 1.32 -6.09 -16.18
N GLY A 269 2.23 -5.57 -15.36
CA GLY A 269 3.69 -5.65 -15.56
C GLY A 269 4.28 -4.57 -16.48
N ARG A 270 3.47 -3.81 -17.21
CA ARG A 270 3.89 -2.61 -17.97
C ARG A 270 3.77 -1.35 -17.14
N SER A 271 4.50 -0.30 -17.53
CA SER A 271 4.38 1.01 -16.89
C SER A 271 3.05 1.69 -17.27
N LEU A 272 2.57 2.60 -16.41
CA LEU A 272 1.36 3.39 -16.70
C LEU A 272 1.48 4.21 -17.99
N GLN A 273 2.69 4.69 -18.29
CA GLN A 273 2.97 5.43 -19.52
C GLN A 273 2.81 4.53 -20.77
N GLU A 274 3.30 3.29 -20.73
CA GLU A 274 3.12 2.31 -21.80
C GLU A 274 1.65 1.94 -22.00
N LEU A 275 0.87 1.96 -20.93
CA LEU A 275 -0.56 1.69 -20.95
C LEU A 275 -1.42 2.91 -21.34
N GLY A 276 -0.82 4.10 -21.43
CA GLY A 276 -1.54 5.35 -21.67
C GLY A 276 -2.50 5.72 -20.53
N ILE A 277 -2.15 5.37 -19.29
CA ILE A 277 -2.98 5.57 -18.10
C ILE A 277 -2.42 6.73 -17.26
N ASP A 278 -3.24 7.74 -17.04
CA ASP A 278 -3.00 8.80 -16.07
C ASP A 278 -3.88 8.56 -14.83
N ILE A 279 -3.31 8.71 -13.63
CA ILE A 279 -4.02 8.50 -12.36
C ILE A 279 -3.84 9.70 -11.45
N SER A 280 -4.94 10.25 -10.95
CA SER A 280 -4.93 11.46 -10.11
C SER A 280 -6.07 11.47 -9.09
N SER A 281 -5.95 12.32 -8.08
CA SER A 281 -7.11 12.81 -7.34
C SER A 281 -7.75 13.98 -8.09
N PHE A 282 -9.00 14.34 -7.78
CA PHE A 282 -9.63 15.52 -8.38
C PHE A 282 -8.91 16.82 -7.97
N GLN A 283 -8.36 16.86 -6.75
CA GLN A 283 -7.69 18.03 -6.18
C GLN A 283 -6.35 18.34 -6.85
N GLU A 284 -5.64 17.30 -7.30
CA GLU A 284 -4.33 17.41 -7.94
C GLU A 284 -4.42 17.36 -9.47
N LEU A 285 -5.63 17.22 -10.01
CA LEU A 285 -5.83 17.04 -11.44
C LEU A 285 -5.45 18.33 -12.18
N ALA A 286 -4.36 18.26 -12.94
CA ALA A 286 -3.95 19.35 -13.82
C ALA A 286 -4.97 19.54 -14.96
N PRO A 287 -5.20 20.79 -15.44
CA PRO A 287 -6.07 21.05 -16.57
C PRO A 287 -5.75 20.16 -17.77
N ALA A 288 -6.79 19.54 -18.35
CA ALA A 288 -6.62 18.67 -19.50
C ALA A 288 -6.02 19.44 -20.69
N ASN A 289 -4.85 19.02 -21.15
CA ASN A 289 -4.31 19.45 -22.45
C ASN A 289 -4.94 18.70 -23.62
N ARG A 290 -5.57 17.54 -23.35
CA ARG A 290 -6.27 16.69 -24.30
C ARG A 290 -7.27 15.83 -23.55
N LYS A 291 -8.38 15.51 -24.21
CA LYS A 291 -9.40 14.59 -23.70
C LYS A 291 -8.97 13.12 -23.80
N TYR A 292 -9.47 12.34 -22.86
CA TYR A 292 -9.24 10.91 -22.69
C TYR A 292 -10.36 10.10 -23.35
N GLN A 293 -10.02 8.95 -23.92
CA GLN A 293 -11.01 7.99 -24.45
C GLN A 293 -11.77 7.30 -23.32
N ALA A 294 -11.11 7.04 -22.19
CA ALA A 294 -11.77 6.42 -21.06
C ALA A 294 -11.55 7.19 -19.77
N LEU A 295 -12.60 7.22 -18.94
CA LEU A 295 -12.59 7.84 -17.62
C LEU A 295 -13.16 6.86 -16.58
N PHE A 296 -12.33 6.53 -15.61
CA PHE A 296 -12.63 5.62 -14.52
C PHE A 296 -12.60 6.39 -13.21
N ILE A 297 -13.61 6.20 -12.37
CA ILE A 297 -13.69 6.87 -11.06
C ILE A 297 -13.77 5.82 -9.95
N ASP A 298 -12.79 5.79 -9.05
CA ASP A 298 -12.86 5.04 -7.79
C ASP A 298 -13.32 5.93 -6.64
N ASP A 299 -13.93 5.30 -5.63
CA ASP A 299 -14.45 5.95 -4.43
C ASP A 299 -15.27 7.23 -4.70
N ALA A 300 -16.17 7.16 -5.68
CA ALA A 300 -16.93 8.31 -6.15
C ALA A 300 -17.82 8.95 -5.07
N GLN A 301 -18.09 8.26 -3.96
CA GLN A 301 -18.79 8.81 -2.79
C GLN A 301 -18.12 10.07 -2.20
N TYR A 302 -16.81 10.24 -2.42
CA TYR A 302 -16.07 11.42 -1.94
C TYR A 302 -16.07 12.58 -2.95
N LEU A 303 -16.64 12.39 -4.15
CA LEU A 303 -16.70 13.43 -5.18
C LEU A 303 -18.06 14.14 -5.16
N LYS A 304 -18.01 15.46 -5.35
CA LYS A 304 -19.22 16.27 -5.59
C LYS A 304 -19.74 16.00 -7.00
N THR A 305 -21.05 16.03 -7.21
CA THR A 305 -21.66 15.87 -8.54
C THR A 305 -21.10 16.85 -9.56
N ALA A 306 -20.93 18.12 -9.19
CA ALA A 306 -20.35 19.14 -10.07
C ALA A 306 -18.92 18.81 -10.52
N TRP A 307 -18.16 18.06 -9.72
CA TRP A 307 -16.81 17.61 -10.09
C TRP A 307 -16.88 16.47 -11.11
N ILE A 308 -17.83 15.55 -10.95
CA ILE A 308 -18.09 14.50 -11.92
C ILE A 308 -18.53 15.11 -13.27
N ASP A 309 -19.44 16.09 -13.25
CA ASP A 309 -19.88 16.82 -14.45
C ASP A 309 -18.68 17.50 -15.14
N TYR A 310 -17.82 18.17 -14.37
CA TYR A 310 -16.61 18.81 -14.87
C TYR A 310 -15.65 17.82 -15.54
N LEU A 311 -15.43 16.64 -14.95
CA LEU A 311 -14.61 15.59 -15.53
C LEU A 311 -15.18 15.10 -16.88
N LEU A 312 -16.50 14.88 -16.93
CA LEU A 312 -17.17 14.45 -18.15
C LEU A 312 -17.07 15.49 -19.27
N GLU A 313 -17.23 16.77 -18.94
CA GLU A 313 -17.23 17.86 -19.91
C GLU A 313 -15.82 18.16 -20.44
N HIS A 314 -14.81 18.19 -19.57
CA HIS A 314 -13.48 18.68 -19.91
C HIS A 314 -12.42 17.60 -20.13
N TYR A 315 -12.58 16.42 -19.53
CA TYR A 315 -11.57 15.37 -19.58
C TYR A 315 -11.98 14.20 -20.47
N LEU A 316 -13.25 13.83 -20.55
CA LEU A 316 -13.71 12.76 -21.44
C LEU A 316 -13.96 13.29 -22.86
N ILE A 317 -13.60 12.50 -23.89
CA ILE A 317 -14.03 12.78 -25.27
C ILE A 317 -15.56 12.85 -25.35
N GLU A 318 -16.08 13.55 -26.35
CA GLU A 318 -17.52 13.66 -26.52
C GLU A 318 -18.16 12.28 -26.70
N MET A 319 -19.23 12.03 -25.95
CA MET A 319 -19.89 10.73 -25.91
C MET A 319 -20.85 10.55 -27.09
N THR A 320 -20.31 10.50 -28.30
CA THR A 320 -21.05 10.30 -29.56
C THR A 320 -20.95 8.86 -30.04
N GLU A 321 -21.81 8.47 -31.00
CA GLU A 321 -21.79 7.13 -31.58
C GLU A 321 -20.52 6.84 -32.41
N GLU A 322 -19.85 7.89 -32.87
CA GLU A 322 -18.61 7.81 -33.67
C GLU A 322 -17.36 7.68 -32.78
N ASN A 323 -17.46 8.08 -31.53
CA ASN A 323 -16.34 8.11 -30.60
C ASN A 323 -16.26 6.83 -29.78
N ASP A 324 -15.05 6.28 -29.69
CA ASP A 324 -14.76 5.16 -28.81
C ASP A 324 -14.49 5.65 -27.38
N TYR A 325 -15.56 5.83 -26.61
CA TYR A 325 -15.47 6.28 -25.22
C TYR A 325 -15.78 5.15 -24.23
N GLU A 326 -15.28 5.25 -23.00
CA GLU A 326 -15.70 4.38 -21.90
C GLU A 326 -15.73 5.15 -20.59
N TYR A 327 -16.79 4.99 -19.81
CA TYR A 327 -16.91 5.64 -18.52
C TYR A 327 -17.45 4.70 -17.46
N ILE A 328 -16.71 4.58 -16.36
CA ILE A 328 -17.00 3.67 -15.26
C ILE A 328 -16.88 4.37 -13.90
N VAL A 329 -17.85 4.15 -13.03
CA VAL A 329 -17.87 4.69 -11.65
C VAL A 329 -17.97 3.56 -10.65
N MET A 330 -17.11 3.59 -9.64
CA MET A 330 -17.18 2.73 -8.47
C MET A 330 -17.55 3.59 -7.26
N ALA A 331 -18.50 3.11 -6.45
CA ALA A 331 -18.90 3.78 -5.22
C ALA A 331 -19.18 2.79 -4.08
N ASP A 332 -19.09 3.27 -2.85
CA ASP A 332 -19.59 2.51 -1.70
C ASP A 332 -21.12 2.49 -1.65
N GLU A 333 -21.71 1.34 -1.33
CA GLU A 333 -23.17 1.20 -1.29
C GLU A 333 -23.83 2.02 -0.17
N ALA A 334 -23.11 2.28 0.93
CA ALA A 334 -23.62 3.02 2.06
C ALA A 334 -23.78 4.52 1.76
N GLN A 335 -23.01 5.03 0.79
CA GLN A 335 -22.95 6.45 0.45
C GLN A 335 -22.87 6.62 -1.07
N LEU A 336 -23.99 6.40 -1.76
CA LEU A 336 -24.00 6.55 -3.21
C LEU A 336 -23.95 8.04 -3.60
N PRO A 337 -23.00 8.46 -4.44
CA PRO A 337 -22.98 9.81 -4.96
C PRO A 337 -24.20 10.01 -5.88
N VAL A 338 -24.65 11.26 -5.96
CA VAL A 338 -25.58 11.68 -7.01
C VAL A 338 -24.77 11.78 -8.30
N VAL A 339 -24.84 10.72 -9.11
CA VAL A 339 -24.14 10.63 -10.41
C VAL A 339 -25.09 11.12 -11.51
N PRO A 340 -24.59 11.78 -12.57
CA PRO A 340 -25.43 12.33 -13.63
C PRO A 340 -26.41 11.33 -14.25
N LYS A 341 -27.56 11.81 -14.75
CA LYS A 341 -28.63 10.98 -15.31
C LYS A 341 -28.21 10.12 -16.51
N ILE A 342 -27.08 10.45 -17.14
CA ILE A 342 -26.53 9.71 -18.28
C ILE A 342 -26.13 8.26 -17.93
N PHE A 343 -26.10 7.90 -16.65
CA PHE A 343 -25.83 6.55 -16.18
C PHE A 343 -27.10 5.75 -15.91
N GLY A 344 -27.15 4.53 -16.47
CA GLY A 344 -28.10 3.48 -16.07
C GLY A 344 -27.98 3.11 -14.58
N PRO A 345 -28.78 2.16 -14.06
CA PRO A 345 -28.78 1.79 -12.64
C PRO A 345 -27.42 1.25 -12.16
N TYR A 346 -27.18 1.28 -10.83
CA TYR A 346 -25.99 0.67 -10.25
C TYR A 346 -26.02 -0.85 -10.34
N HIS A 347 -24.94 -1.44 -10.84
CA HIS A 347 -24.65 -2.85 -10.67
C HIS A 347 -24.15 -3.10 -9.24
N THR A 348 -24.81 -4.00 -8.50
CA THR A 348 -24.40 -4.34 -7.13
C THR A 348 -23.39 -5.49 -7.15
N LEU A 349 -22.21 -5.23 -6.62
CA LEU A 349 -21.17 -6.20 -6.32
C LEU A 349 -21.52 -6.93 -5.02
N LYS A 350 -22.13 -8.10 -5.15
CA LYS A 350 -22.67 -8.89 -4.02
C LYS A 350 -21.65 -9.83 -3.37
N HIS A 351 -20.48 -10.00 -3.99
CA HIS A 351 -19.48 -10.94 -3.52
C HIS A 351 -18.60 -10.28 -2.47
N ASP A 352 -18.56 -10.88 -1.28
CA ASP A 352 -17.53 -10.61 -0.28
C ASP A 352 -16.26 -11.37 -0.69
N LEU A 353 -15.47 -10.75 -1.55
CA LEU A 353 -14.25 -11.35 -2.07
C LEU A 353 -13.23 -11.62 -0.96
N ARG A 354 -13.25 -10.85 0.14
CA ARG A 354 -12.44 -11.16 1.33
C ARG A 354 -12.84 -12.50 1.95
N ARG A 355 -14.15 -12.72 2.14
CA ARG A 355 -14.65 -14.00 2.67
C ARG A 355 -14.37 -15.17 1.73
N ILE A 356 -14.51 -14.97 0.41
CA ILE A 356 -14.21 -16.00 -0.59
C ILE A 356 -12.72 -16.35 -0.59
N ASN A 357 -11.83 -15.35 -0.55
CA ASN A 357 -10.38 -15.57 -0.51
C ASN A 357 -9.94 -16.21 0.80
N LYS A 358 -10.53 -15.82 1.94
CA LYS A 358 -10.33 -16.48 3.23
C LYS A 358 -10.73 -17.97 3.18
N MET A 359 -11.93 -18.27 2.67
CA MET A 359 -12.39 -19.66 2.52
C MET A 359 -11.48 -20.50 1.61
N LEU A 360 -10.93 -19.91 0.54
CA LEU A 360 -10.00 -20.60 -0.35
C LEU A 360 -8.62 -20.83 0.30
N LYS A 361 -8.13 -19.88 1.10
CA LYS A 361 -6.89 -20.02 1.91
C LYS A 361 -7.04 -21.16 2.92
N ASP A 362 -8.12 -21.13 3.72
CA ASP A 362 -8.43 -22.15 4.71
C ASP A 362 -8.54 -23.54 4.07
N SER A 363 -9.18 -23.64 2.90
CA SER A 363 -9.34 -24.92 2.17
C SER A 363 -8.01 -25.47 1.64
N ARG A 364 -7.11 -24.59 1.19
CA ARG A 364 -5.79 -24.97 0.66
C ARG A 364 -4.85 -25.41 1.78
N GLU A 365 -4.89 -24.72 2.92
CA GLU A 365 -4.15 -25.11 4.13
C GLU A 365 -4.63 -26.45 4.69
N ILE A 366 -5.95 -26.69 4.73
CA ILE A 366 -6.52 -27.99 5.08
C ILE A 366 -6.04 -29.08 4.13
N PHE A 367 -6.07 -28.84 2.81
CA PHE A 367 -5.64 -29.82 1.81
C PHE A 367 -4.15 -30.16 1.92
N LEU A 368 -3.29 -29.16 2.15
CA LEU A 368 -1.85 -29.36 2.38
C LEU A 368 -1.58 -30.08 3.71
N SER A 369 -2.37 -29.83 4.75
CA SER A 369 -2.28 -30.53 6.04
C SER A 369 -2.66 -32.01 5.95
N ILE A 370 -3.52 -32.38 5.00
CA ILE A 370 -3.93 -33.75 4.72
C ILE A 370 -2.86 -34.48 3.89
N LEU A 371 -2.18 -33.78 2.98
CA LEU A 371 -1.11 -34.35 2.15
C LEU A 371 0.21 -34.55 2.90
N ASN A 372 0.43 -33.83 4.00
CA ASN A 372 1.60 -33.95 4.87
C ASN A 372 1.38 -34.94 6.06
N ARG A 373 0.44 -35.89 5.92
CA ARG A 373 0.20 -36.97 6.89
C ARG A 373 0.44 -38.35 6.29
#